data_AF-A0A7J4PL56-F1
#
_entry.id   AF-A0A7J4PL56-F1
#
_cell.length_a   1.000
_cell.length_b   1.000
_cell.length_c   1.000
_cell.angle_alpha   90.00
_cell.angle_beta   90.00
_cell.angle_gamma   90.00
#
_symmetry.space_group_name_H-M   'P 1'
#
loop_
_entity.id
_entity.type
_entity.pdbx_description
1 polymer ?
#
loop_
_entity_poly.entity_id
_entity_poly.type
_entity_poly.pdbx_seq_one_letter_code
_entity_poly.pdbx_strand_id
1 'polypeptide(L)'
;MKALVIIDMTNDFVFEKYEHESKEYDGRLAAPLGKTIINPIVELVEKVLSRRNVAVLRLSKDHYNAFTNPRLELELAELGIGEVFITGLVDEVCIYHNALGFLERGLRTNVVKGCTVPFNVEKGKEALGELEVCGAKMVDDIPDDIELILLLEDEHDENSEEIKSGQWPPHNMKETPGALTVKKIRDALEERK
;
A
#
# COMPACT_ATOMS: atom_id res chain seq x y z
N MET A 1 7.43 -18.23 -0.20
CA MET A 1 6.02 -17.76 -0.16
C MET A 1 5.90 -16.48 -0.98
N LYS A 2 4.69 -16.11 -1.41
CA LYS A 2 4.40 -14.89 -2.18
C LYS A 2 3.42 -13.98 -1.44
N ALA A 3 3.61 -12.67 -1.55
CA ALA A 3 2.75 -11.68 -0.91
C ALA A 3 2.08 -10.74 -1.91
N LEU A 4 0.80 -10.45 -1.70
CA LEU A 4 0.14 -9.26 -2.22
C LEU A 4 0.39 -8.11 -1.23
N VAL A 5 0.96 -7.01 -1.69
CA VAL A 5 1.29 -5.83 -0.87
C VAL A 5 0.36 -4.68 -1.24
N ILE A 6 -0.33 -4.12 -0.26
CA ILE A 6 -1.24 -2.98 -0.41
C ILE A 6 -0.64 -1.81 0.38
N ILE A 7 -0.28 -0.75 -0.34
CA ILE A 7 0.44 0.40 0.23
C ILE A 7 -0.50 1.61 0.29
N ASP A 8 -0.65 2.20 1.48
CA ASP A 8 -1.32 3.50 1.71
C ASP A 8 -2.70 3.66 1.08
N MET A 9 -3.46 2.56 0.97
CA MET A 9 -4.87 2.60 0.59
C MET A 9 -5.74 3.01 1.78
N THR A 10 -5.44 4.17 2.38
CA THR A 10 -6.12 4.76 3.53
C THR A 10 -7.11 5.84 3.10
N ASN A 11 -8.00 6.26 4.01
CA ASN A 11 -9.02 7.26 3.66
C ASN A 11 -8.43 8.62 3.29
N ASP A 12 -7.41 9.10 4.02
CA ASP A 12 -6.79 10.41 3.76
C ASP A 12 -6.10 10.50 2.39
N PHE A 13 -5.59 9.37 1.89
CA PHE A 13 -4.96 9.29 0.58
C PHE A 13 -5.94 9.01 -0.57
N VAL A 14 -7.12 8.48 -0.30
CA VAL A 14 -8.04 8.05 -1.36
C VAL A 14 -9.18 9.03 -1.58
N PHE A 15 -9.62 9.74 -0.55
CA PHE A 15 -10.84 10.54 -0.62
C PHE A 15 -10.58 11.99 -0.21
N GLU A 16 -10.97 12.96 -1.04
CA GLU A 16 -11.06 14.36 -0.60
C GLU A 16 -12.05 14.54 0.55
N LYS A 17 -13.12 13.72 0.56
CA LYS A 17 -14.13 13.63 1.62
C LYS A 17 -14.61 12.21 1.78
N TYR A 18 -14.79 11.76 3.01
CA TYR A 18 -15.28 10.42 3.32
C TYR A 18 -16.13 10.41 4.58
N GLU A 19 -16.99 9.40 4.72
CA GLU A 19 -17.85 9.21 5.88
C GLU A 19 -17.30 8.11 6.79
N HIS A 20 -17.34 8.34 8.09
CA HIS A 20 -17.06 7.33 9.12
C HIS A 20 -18.00 7.53 10.31
N GLU A 21 -18.70 6.48 10.74
CA GLU A 21 -19.67 6.53 11.85
C GLU A 21 -20.70 7.67 11.71
N SER A 22 -21.27 7.82 10.51
CA SER A 22 -22.26 8.85 10.17
C SER A 22 -21.75 10.29 10.33
N LYS A 23 -20.42 10.50 10.31
CA LYS A 23 -19.78 11.82 10.28
C LYS A 23 -18.94 11.96 9.01
N GLU A 24 -18.95 13.15 8.42
CA GLU A 24 -18.11 13.50 7.28
C GLU A 24 -16.74 14.01 7.76
N TYR A 25 -15.68 13.61 7.07
CA TYR A 25 -14.30 14.03 7.27
C TYR A 25 -13.72 14.50 5.94
N ASP A 26 -12.82 15.47 6.00
CA ASP A 26 -12.00 15.89 4.86
C ASP A 26 -10.73 15.04 4.83
N GLY A 27 -10.45 14.40 3.70
CA GLY A 27 -9.16 13.75 3.51
C GLY A 27 -8.06 14.77 3.28
N ARG A 28 -6.86 14.39 3.72
CA ARG A 28 -5.75 15.32 3.92
C ARG A 28 -4.77 15.34 2.76
N LEU A 29 -4.69 14.25 2.00
CA LEU A 29 -3.67 14.07 0.97
C LEU A 29 -4.16 13.19 -0.19
N ALA A 30 -5.39 13.44 -0.65
CA ALA A 30 -6.05 12.58 -1.62
C ALA A 30 -5.31 12.54 -2.98
N ALA A 31 -4.89 11.35 -3.40
CA ALA A 31 -4.38 11.09 -4.74
C ALA A 31 -5.51 11.25 -5.75
N PRO A 32 -5.36 12.08 -6.81
CA PRO A 32 -6.45 12.40 -7.74
C PRO A 32 -7.13 11.18 -8.36
N LEU A 33 -6.37 10.10 -8.59
CA LEU A 33 -6.86 8.86 -9.18
C LEU A 33 -7.01 7.71 -8.17
N GLY A 34 -6.79 7.94 -6.87
CA GLY A 34 -6.75 6.87 -5.86
C GLY A 34 -8.04 6.06 -5.79
N LYS A 35 -9.19 6.70 -6.04
CA LYS A 35 -10.49 6.00 -6.08
C LYS A 35 -10.61 4.97 -7.21
N THR A 36 -9.89 5.17 -8.30
CA THR A 36 -9.98 4.33 -9.51
C THR A 36 -9.41 2.93 -9.30
N ILE A 37 -8.49 2.78 -8.34
CA ILE A 37 -7.80 1.51 -8.06
C ILE A 37 -8.40 0.74 -6.87
N ILE A 38 -9.43 1.28 -6.19
CA ILE A 38 -10.07 0.58 -5.07
C ILE A 38 -10.67 -0.75 -5.53
N ASN A 39 -11.52 -0.74 -6.57
CA ASN A 39 -12.18 -1.97 -7.02
C ASN A 39 -11.18 -2.98 -7.63
N PRO A 40 -10.20 -2.57 -8.48
CA PRO A 40 -9.12 -3.47 -8.90
C PRO A 40 -8.41 -4.16 -7.73
N ILE A 41 -8.06 -3.42 -6.66
CA ILE A 41 -7.42 -4.02 -5.48
C ILE A 41 -8.37 -4.96 -4.73
N VAL A 42 -9.65 -4.61 -4.61
CA VAL A 42 -10.67 -5.50 -4.00
C VAL A 42 -10.76 -6.82 -4.77
N GLU A 43 -10.80 -6.79 -6.10
CA GLU A 43 -10.83 -8.02 -6.93
C GLU A 43 -9.60 -8.90 -6.70
N LEU A 44 -8.41 -8.31 -6.53
CA LEU A 44 -7.19 -9.04 -6.18
C LEU A 44 -7.28 -9.64 -4.77
N VAL A 45 -7.79 -8.90 -3.79
CA VAL A 45 -7.98 -9.38 -2.41
C VAL A 45 -8.94 -10.57 -2.40
N GLU A 46 -10.10 -10.45 -3.04
CA GLU A 46 -11.10 -11.53 -3.15
C GLU A 46 -10.52 -12.76 -3.87
N LYS A 47 -9.78 -12.54 -4.97
CA LYS A 47 -9.08 -13.61 -5.69
C LYS A 47 -8.11 -14.37 -4.78
N VAL A 48 -7.31 -13.66 -3.99
CA VAL A 48 -6.37 -14.26 -3.03
C VAL A 48 -7.10 -15.03 -1.94
N LEU A 49 -8.11 -14.43 -1.31
CA LEU A 49 -8.85 -15.03 -0.19
C LEU A 49 -9.71 -16.23 -0.60
N SER A 50 -10.14 -16.32 -1.87
CA SER A 50 -10.97 -17.43 -2.35
C SER A 50 -10.28 -18.79 -2.41
N ARG A 51 -8.94 -18.84 -2.32
CA ARG A 51 -8.17 -20.03 -2.73
C ARG A 51 -7.55 -20.85 -1.61
N ARG A 52 -7.40 -20.33 -0.38
CA ARG A 52 -6.90 -21.05 0.83
C ARG A 52 -6.79 -20.13 2.06
N ASN A 53 -6.26 -20.66 3.16
CA ASN A 53 -5.92 -19.90 4.36
C ASN A 53 -4.75 -18.95 4.07
N VAL A 54 -5.07 -17.66 3.89
CA VAL A 54 -4.10 -16.58 3.62
C VAL A 54 -3.88 -15.78 4.91
N ALA A 55 -2.63 -15.51 5.24
CA ALA A 55 -2.30 -14.62 6.36
C ALA A 55 -2.56 -13.17 5.95
N VAL A 56 -3.04 -12.34 6.89
CA VAL A 56 -3.14 -10.89 6.70
C VAL A 56 -2.27 -10.24 7.77
N LEU A 57 -1.28 -9.47 7.35
CA LEU A 57 -0.39 -8.71 8.20
C LEU A 57 -0.56 -7.22 7.89
N ARG A 58 -0.73 -6.40 8.92
CA ARG A 58 -0.75 -4.95 8.81
C ARG A 58 0.41 -4.37 9.61
N LEU A 59 1.20 -3.54 8.96
CA LEU A 59 2.30 -2.80 9.59
C LEU A 59 2.14 -1.32 9.28
N SER A 60 2.24 -0.51 10.32
CA SER A 60 2.32 0.94 10.17
C SER A 60 3.72 1.36 9.74
N LYS A 61 3.75 2.46 8.98
CA LYS A 61 4.95 3.23 8.66
C LYS A 61 4.67 4.71 8.89
N ASP A 62 5.70 5.49 9.11
CA ASP A 62 5.64 6.95 9.30
C ASP A 62 6.66 7.66 8.38
N HIS A 63 7.15 6.92 7.39
CA HIS A 63 8.07 7.32 6.32
C HIS A 63 7.65 6.59 5.04
N TYR A 64 8.06 7.10 3.87
CA TYR A 64 7.73 6.47 2.58
C TYR A 64 8.17 5.01 2.50
N ASN A 65 9.38 4.70 2.98
CA ASN A 65 9.92 3.35 2.97
C ASN A 65 9.50 2.61 4.24
N ALA A 66 8.62 1.61 4.11
CA ALA A 66 8.12 0.84 5.24
C ALA A 66 9.21 0.02 5.97
N PHE A 67 10.38 -0.16 5.35
CA PHE A 67 11.52 -0.83 5.99
C PHE A 67 12.21 0.02 7.07
N THR A 68 11.79 1.26 7.31
CA THR A 68 12.12 1.97 8.56
C THR A 68 11.50 1.28 9.78
N ASN A 69 10.41 0.53 9.59
CA ASN A 69 9.88 -0.38 10.59
C ASN A 69 10.63 -1.73 10.52
N PRO A 70 11.50 -2.05 11.51
CA PRO A 70 12.33 -3.26 11.45
C PRO A 70 11.49 -4.55 11.50
N ARG A 71 10.23 -4.47 11.95
CA ARG A 71 9.32 -5.62 11.97
C ARG A 71 9.01 -6.14 10.57
N LEU A 72 8.98 -5.27 9.55
CA LEU A 72 8.69 -5.68 8.19
C LEU A 72 9.70 -6.72 7.70
N GLU A 73 10.99 -6.43 7.85
CA GLU A 73 12.05 -7.34 7.39
C GLU A 73 12.04 -8.67 8.15
N LEU A 74 11.80 -8.62 9.47
CA LEU A 74 11.69 -9.82 10.31
C LEU A 74 10.52 -10.71 9.87
N GLU A 75 9.33 -10.14 9.70
CA GLU A 75 8.14 -10.90 9.31
C GLU A 75 8.28 -11.52 7.92
N LEU A 76 8.85 -10.78 6.94
CA LEU A 76 9.11 -11.31 5.60
C LEU A 76 10.10 -12.49 5.65
N ALA A 77 11.15 -12.39 6.47
CA ALA A 77 12.15 -13.43 6.62
C ALA A 77 11.59 -14.68 7.32
N GLU A 78 10.84 -14.50 8.42
CA GLU A 78 10.21 -15.59 9.17
C GLU A 78 9.16 -16.35 8.33
N LEU A 79 8.40 -15.62 7.51
CA LEU A 79 7.45 -16.20 6.57
C LEU A 79 8.11 -16.68 5.26
N GLY A 80 9.42 -16.52 5.07
CA GLY A 80 10.10 -16.94 3.84
C GLY A 80 9.49 -16.33 2.56
N ILE A 81 9.09 -15.06 2.63
CA ILE A 81 8.57 -14.30 1.49
C ILE A 81 9.73 -13.96 0.57
N GLY A 82 9.66 -14.42 -0.68
CA GLY A 82 10.71 -14.18 -1.69
C GLY A 82 10.23 -13.43 -2.92
N GLU A 83 8.94 -13.08 -2.96
CA GLU A 83 8.31 -12.43 -4.10
C GLU A 83 7.06 -11.65 -3.66
N VAL A 84 6.93 -10.43 -4.17
CA VAL A 84 5.88 -9.49 -3.81
C VAL A 84 5.19 -8.94 -5.05
N PHE A 85 3.90 -8.64 -4.90
CA PHE A 85 3.03 -8.02 -5.89
C PHE A 85 2.47 -6.74 -5.28
N ILE A 86 2.98 -5.59 -5.73
CA ILE A 86 2.75 -4.29 -5.13
C ILE A 86 1.55 -3.61 -5.79
N THR A 87 0.69 -3.05 -4.95
CA THR A 87 -0.48 -2.24 -5.27
C THR A 87 -0.56 -1.06 -4.29
N GLY A 88 -1.34 -0.05 -4.63
CA GLY A 88 -1.67 1.06 -3.72
C GLY A 88 -1.18 2.41 -4.22
N LEU A 89 -0.83 3.30 -3.28
CA LEU A 89 -0.54 4.70 -3.53
C LEU A 89 0.84 5.09 -3.02
N VAL A 90 1.53 6.09 -3.59
CA VAL A 90 1.46 6.52 -5.00
C VAL A 90 2.74 6.12 -5.73
N ASP A 91 2.67 6.06 -7.07
CA ASP A 91 3.75 5.58 -7.94
C ASP A 91 5.11 6.20 -7.61
N GLU A 92 5.19 7.53 -7.52
CA GLU A 92 6.45 8.29 -7.41
C GLU A 92 6.97 8.48 -5.98
N VAL A 93 6.27 7.95 -4.98
CA VAL A 93 6.66 8.10 -3.56
C VAL A 93 6.67 6.73 -2.88
N CYS A 94 5.55 6.31 -2.29
CA CYS A 94 5.52 5.10 -1.46
C CYS A 94 5.66 3.83 -2.30
N ILE A 95 5.09 3.76 -3.51
CA ILE A 95 5.31 2.61 -4.40
C ILE A 95 6.79 2.52 -4.78
N TYR A 96 7.39 3.63 -5.23
CA TYR A 96 8.81 3.72 -5.56
C TYR A 96 9.73 3.27 -4.41
N HIS A 97 9.60 3.91 -3.25
CA HIS A 97 10.49 3.65 -2.11
C HIS A 97 10.34 2.24 -1.54
N ASN A 98 9.12 1.70 -1.46
CA ASN A 98 8.92 0.33 -0.99
C ASN A 98 9.38 -0.71 -2.02
N ALA A 99 9.11 -0.50 -3.31
CA ALA A 99 9.57 -1.40 -4.36
C ALA A 99 11.11 -1.51 -4.39
N LEU A 100 11.82 -0.39 -4.27
CA LEU A 100 13.27 -0.39 -4.08
C LEU A 100 13.67 -1.13 -2.80
N GLY A 101 13.02 -0.85 -1.67
CA GLY A 101 13.32 -1.52 -0.40
C GLY A 101 13.17 -3.06 -0.46
N PHE A 102 12.21 -3.56 -1.23
CA PHE A 102 12.05 -5.00 -1.50
C PHE A 102 13.16 -5.54 -2.41
N LEU A 103 13.50 -4.81 -3.48
CA LEU A 103 14.57 -5.18 -4.41
C LEU A 103 15.94 -5.24 -3.72
N GLU A 104 16.25 -4.27 -2.87
CA GLU A 104 17.50 -4.20 -2.10
C GLU A 104 17.68 -5.40 -1.16
N ARG A 105 16.56 -6.00 -0.72
CA ARG A 105 16.53 -7.21 0.11
C ARG A 105 16.48 -8.51 -0.70
N GLY A 106 16.58 -8.41 -2.03
CA GLY A 106 16.62 -9.56 -2.94
C GLY A 106 15.27 -10.23 -3.20
N LEU A 107 14.15 -9.58 -2.86
CA LEU A 107 12.83 -10.10 -3.21
C LEU A 107 12.55 -9.84 -4.70
N ARG A 108 11.84 -10.78 -5.33
CA ARG A 108 11.28 -10.53 -6.68
C ARG A 108 10.14 -9.55 -6.54
N THR A 109 10.29 -8.38 -7.15
CA THR A 109 9.34 -7.28 -6.99
C THR A 109 8.53 -7.10 -8.27
N ASN A 110 7.20 -7.21 -8.16
CA ASN A 110 6.28 -7.01 -9.27
C ASN A 110 5.31 -5.88 -8.90
N VAL A 111 5.09 -4.92 -9.79
CA VAL A 111 4.08 -3.86 -9.64
C VAL A 111 2.88 -4.23 -10.52
N VAL A 112 1.69 -4.29 -9.93
CA VAL A 112 0.49 -4.75 -10.64
C VAL A 112 -0.13 -3.56 -11.38
N LYS A 113 -0.15 -3.62 -12.71
CA LYS A 113 -0.68 -2.56 -13.56
C LYS A 113 -2.15 -2.32 -13.28
N GLY A 114 -2.56 -1.06 -13.27
CA GLY A 114 -3.94 -0.67 -12.97
C GLY A 114 -4.32 -0.78 -11.49
N CYS A 115 -3.36 -1.14 -10.61
CA CYS A 115 -3.54 -1.16 -9.16
C CYS A 115 -2.59 -0.19 -8.43
N THR A 116 -1.93 0.71 -9.16
CA THR A 116 -1.19 1.85 -8.62
C THR A 116 -1.51 3.10 -9.43
N VAL A 117 -1.40 4.27 -8.80
CA VAL A 117 -1.60 5.57 -9.46
C VAL A 117 -0.67 6.63 -8.89
N PRO A 118 -0.36 7.69 -9.66
CA PRO A 118 0.51 8.77 -9.21
C PRO A 118 -0.26 9.95 -8.62
N PHE A 119 0.43 10.84 -7.90
CA PHE A 119 -0.05 12.22 -7.73
C PHE A 119 0.16 13.01 -9.03
N ASN A 120 1.34 12.86 -9.63
CA ASN A 120 1.75 13.48 -10.87
C ASN A 120 2.10 12.42 -11.92
N VAL A 121 1.36 12.43 -13.03
CA VAL A 121 1.48 11.41 -14.08
C VAL A 121 2.89 11.30 -14.68
N GLU A 122 3.58 12.42 -14.88
CA GLU A 122 4.94 12.41 -15.44
C GLU A 122 5.93 11.80 -14.46
N LYS A 123 5.90 12.23 -13.19
CA LYS A 123 6.76 11.67 -12.13
C LYS A 123 6.48 10.21 -11.86
N GLY A 124 5.21 9.80 -11.87
CA GLY A 124 4.83 8.39 -11.71
C GLY A 124 5.41 7.53 -12.81
N LYS A 125 5.32 8.00 -14.06
CA LYS A 125 5.91 7.28 -15.21
C LYS A 125 7.43 7.17 -15.11
N GLU A 126 8.10 8.24 -14.70
CA GLU A 126 9.55 8.24 -14.47
C GLU A 126 9.92 7.23 -13.38
N ALA A 127 9.25 7.27 -12.23
CA ALA A 127 9.48 6.37 -11.11
C ALA A 127 9.28 4.89 -11.47
N LEU A 128 8.18 4.56 -12.16
CA LEU A 128 7.95 3.17 -12.62
C LEU A 128 9.00 2.72 -13.64
N GLY A 129 9.44 3.62 -14.54
CA GLY A 129 10.52 3.32 -15.48
C GLY A 129 11.86 3.06 -14.80
N GLU A 130 12.19 3.83 -13.76
CA GLU A 130 13.37 3.59 -12.93
C GLU A 130 13.27 2.25 -12.18
N LEU A 131 12.11 1.92 -11.60
CA LEU A 131 11.90 0.61 -10.96
C LEU A 131 12.12 -0.56 -11.94
N GLU A 132 11.66 -0.46 -13.18
CA GLU A 132 11.91 -1.48 -14.20
C GLU A 132 13.41 -1.64 -14.48
N VAL A 133 14.16 -0.53 -14.58
CA VAL A 133 15.62 -0.56 -14.74
C VAL A 133 16.30 -1.19 -13.53
N CYS A 134 15.79 -0.96 -12.32
CA CYS A 134 16.26 -1.57 -11.08
C CYS A 134 15.86 -3.04 -10.92
N GLY A 135 15.02 -3.58 -11.81
CA GLY A 135 14.67 -5.01 -11.86
C GLY A 135 13.27 -5.36 -11.35
N ALA A 136 12.43 -4.37 -11.01
CA ALA A 136 11.01 -4.62 -10.82
C ALA A 136 10.34 -4.99 -12.15
N LYS A 137 9.22 -5.71 -12.08
CA LYS A 137 8.43 -6.08 -13.27
C LYS A 137 7.05 -5.46 -13.21
N MET A 138 6.59 -4.89 -14.32
CA MET A 138 5.21 -4.47 -14.48
C MET A 138 4.36 -5.66 -14.95
N VAL A 139 3.46 -6.15 -14.10
CA VAL A 139 2.65 -7.36 -14.36
C VAL A 139 1.17 -7.03 -14.49
N ASP A 140 0.45 -7.79 -15.31
CA ASP A 140 -0.98 -7.58 -15.55
C ASP A 140 -1.89 -8.33 -14.55
N ASP A 141 -1.34 -9.30 -13.80
CA ASP A 141 -2.07 -10.11 -12.82
C ASP A 141 -1.11 -10.68 -11.75
N ILE A 142 -1.69 -11.21 -10.67
CA ILE A 142 -1.02 -11.93 -9.58
C ILE A 142 -1.21 -13.45 -9.74
N PRO A 143 -0.25 -14.26 -9.24
CA PRO A 143 -0.35 -15.70 -9.31
C PRO A 143 -1.36 -16.25 -8.28
N ASP A 144 -1.73 -17.52 -8.46
CA ASP A 144 -2.78 -18.17 -7.66
C ASP A 144 -2.30 -18.62 -6.27
N ASP A 145 -0.99 -18.60 -6.01
CA ASP A 145 -0.31 -19.08 -4.80
C ASP A 145 0.19 -17.93 -3.90
N ILE A 146 -0.59 -16.84 -3.78
CA ILE A 146 -0.38 -15.83 -2.75
C ILE A 146 -0.76 -16.40 -1.38
N GLU A 147 0.12 -16.24 -0.40
CA GLU A 147 -0.06 -16.80 0.95
C GLU A 147 -0.11 -15.72 2.03
N LEU A 148 0.26 -14.48 1.69
CA LEU A 148 0.23 -13.31 2.56
C LEU A 148 -0.42 -12.12 1.84
N ILE A 149 -1.33 -11.44 2.51
CA ILE A 149 -1.69 -10.05 2.19
C ILE A 149 -1.01 -9.16 3.22
N LEU A 150 -0.16 -8.27 2.76
CA LEU A 150 0.61 -7.34 3.57
C LEU A 150 0.11 -5.92 3.33
N LEU A 151 -0.44 -5.28 4.37
CA LEU A 151 -0.79 -3.87 4.36
C LEU A 151 0.35 -3.05 4.97
N LEU A 152 0.85 -2.08 4.20
CA LEU A 152 1.85 -1.10 4.63
C LEU A 152 1.19 0.27 4.58
N GLU A 153 0.79 0.79 5.73
CA GLU A 153 -0.08 1.97 5.79
C GLU A 153 0.55 3.04 6.65
N ASP A 154 0.50 4.29 6.17
CA ASP A 154 0.88 5.45 6.96
C ASP A 154 0.06 5.53 8.24
N GLU A 155 0.75 5.76 9.34
CA GLU A 155 0.18 6.11 10.64
C GLU A 155 1.14 7.07 11.34
N HIS A 156 0.75 8.33 11.45
CA HIS A 156 1.59 9.38 12.03
C HIS A 156 1.09 9.82 13.40
N ASP A 157 1.99 10.28 14.24
CA ASP A 157 1.67 11.02 15.45
C ASP A 157 2.34 12.40 15.46
N GLU A 158 2.16 13.16 16.54
CA GLU A 158 2.73 14.50 16.74
C GLU A 158 4.27 14.54 16.64
N ASN A 159 4.94 13.39 16.76
CA ASN A 159 6.38 13.28 16.68
C ASN A 159 6.89 12.93 15.29
N SER A 160 6.01 12.66 14.30
CA SER A 160 6.43 12.33 12.94
C SER A 160 7.23 13.47 12.29
N GLU A 161 8.45 13.16 11.88
CA GLU A 161 9.34 14.12 11.22
C GLU A 161 8.82 14.53 9.84
N GLU A 162 8.09 13.65 9.16
CA GLU A 162 7.44 13.96 7.88
C GLU A 162 6.45 15.13 8.04
N ILE A 163 5.63 15.10 9.09
CA ILE A 163 4.69 16.18 9.40
C ILE A 163 5.43 17.43 9.90
N LYS A 164 6.40 17.27 10.79
CA LYS A 164 7.18 18.40 11.35
C LYS A 164 7.98 19.15 10.30
N SER A 165 8.44 18.48 9.25
CA SER A 165 9.16 19.09 8.13
C SER A 165 8.32 20.15 7.41
N GLY A 166 6.99 20.06 7.50
CA GLY A 166 6.04 20.90 6.76
C GLY A 166 5.95 20.57 5.27
N GLN A 167 6.66 19.54 4.79
CA GLN A 167 6.59 19.08 3.42
C GLN A 167 5.22 18.47 3.09
N TRP A 168 4.60 17.81 4.08
CA TRP A 168 3.29 17.18 3.97
C TRP A 168 2.35 17.69 5.05
N PRO A 169 1.05 17.82 4.76
CA PRO A 169 0.08 18.18 5.78
C PRO A 169 -0.04 17.05 6.83
N PRO A 170 -0.54 17.33 8.03
CA PRO A 170 -0.97 16.27 8.94
C PRO A 170 -2.03 15.40 8.27
N HIS A 171 -1.71 14.12 8.10
CA HIS A 171 -2.48 13.09 7.38
C HIS A 171 -2.23 11.73 8.04
N ASN A 172 -3.15 10.79 7.84
CA ASN A 172 -3.14 9.46 8.45
C ASN A 172 -2.77 9.50 9.94
N MET A 173 -3.34 10.46 10.66
CA MET A 173 -3.03 10.59 12.07
C MET A 173 -3.53 9.34 12.81
N LYS A 174 -2.69 8.82 13.71
CA LYS A 174 -2.99 7.68 14.56
C LYS A 174 -4.32 7.87 15.27
N GLU A 175 -5.08 6.77 15.39
CA GLU A 175 -6.41 6.75 16.01
C GLU A 175 -7.45 7.65 15.31
N THR A 176 -7.19 8.12 14.09
CA THR A 176 -8.18 8.84 13.28
C THR A 176 -8.74 7.97 12.15
N PRO A 177 -9.97 8.27 11.69
CA PRO A 177 -10.53 7.61 10.52
C PRO A 177 -9.68 7.78 9.25
N GLY A 178 -8.83 8.80 9.17
CA GLY A 178 -7.95 9.07 8.03
C GLY A 178 -6.96 7.94 7.77
N ALA A 179 -6.39 7.38 8.84
CA ALA A 179 -5.40 6.30 8.81
C ALA A 179 -6.01 4.91 8.52
N LEU A 180 -7.34 4.77 8.53
CA LEU A 180 -7.97 3.48 8.28
C LEU A 180 -7.87 3.11 6.80
N THR A 181 -7.54 1.83 6.53
CA THR A 181 -7.72 1.22 5.20
C THR A 181 -9.11 1.56 4.66
N VAL A 182 -9.19 1.90 3.37
CA VAL A 182 -10.45 2.17 2.67
C VAL A 182 -11.46 1.07 2.96
N LYS A 183 -12.68 1.47 3.32
CA LYS A 183 -13.73 0.56 3.80
C LYS A 183 -13.91 -0.67 2.91
N LYS A 184 -13.98 -0.51 1.59
CA LYS A 184 -14.18 -1.65 0.66
C LYS A 184 -13.08 -2.70 0.75
N ILE A 185 -11.82 -2.29 0.85
CA ILE A 185 -10.68 -3.21 0.99
C ILE A 185 -10.74 -3.88 2.37
N ARG A 186 -11.04 -3.11 3.42
CA ARG A 186 -11.22 -3.64 4.78
C ARG A 186 -12.34 -4.66 4.86
N ASP A 187 -13.50 -4.38 4.28
CA ASP A 187 -14.65 -5.29 4.25
C ASP A 187 -14.25 -6.61 3.54
N ALA A 188 -13.59 -6.53 2.38
CA ALA A 188 -13.13 -7.72 1.65
C ALA A 188 -12.13 -8.58 2.46
N LEU A 189 -11.27 -7.95 3.28
CA LEU A 189 -10.35 -8.65 4.18
C LEU A 189 -11.05 -9.31 5.37
N GLU A 190 -12.16 -8.74 5.84
CA GLU A 190 -12.92 -9.17 7.02
C GLU A 190 -14.04 -10.18 6.70
N GLU A 191 -14.49 -10.27 5.45
CA GLU A 191 -15.52 -11.21 4.97
C GLU A 191 -15.12 -12.71 5.02
N ARG A 192 -14.14 -13.07 5.87
CA ARG A 192 -13.80 -14.44 6.29
C ARG A 192 -14.97 -15.12 7.03
N LYS A 193 -16.07 -15.42 6.33
CA LYS A 193 -17.15 -16.27 6.84
C LYS A 193 -16.99 -17.71 6.36
#